data_AF-A0A3D1B4S5-F1
#
_entry.id   AF-A0A3D1B4S5-F1
#
_cell.length_a   1.000
_cell.length_b   1.000
_cell.length_c   1.000
_cell.angle_alpha   90.00
_cell.angle_beta   90.00
_cell.angle_gamma   90.00
#
_symmetry.space_group_name_H-M   'P 1'
#
loop_
_entity.id
_entity.type
_entity.pdbx_description
1 polymer ?
#
loop_
_entity_poly.entity_id
_entity_poly.type
_entity_poly.pdbx_seq_one_letter_code
_entity_poly.pdbx_strand_id
1 'polypeptide(L)'
;AMVDEIRKEIPNAKLVYNNSPSFNWTLNFRQQVFDAFVAEGKDVSAYDRAKLMSVEYDETELAQVADEKIRTFQKDGSAHAGIFHHLITLPTYHTAALSTDNLAKGYFADQGMLAYVKGVQRQELRQGIACVKHQNMAGSDIGDNHKEYFAGEAALKASGKDNTMNQF
;
A
#
# COMPACT_ATOMS: atom_id res chain seq x y z
N ALA A 1 2.76 -5.39 -30.27
CA ALA A 1 2.68 -6.13 -28.98
C ALA A 1 1.27 -6.74 -28.83
N MET A 2 1.00 -7.53 -27.78
CA MET A 2 -0.27 -8.27 -27.63
C MET A 2 -1.52 -7.38 -27.76
N VAL A 3 -1.54 -6.22 -27.12
CA VAL A 3 -2.69 -5.29 -27.16
C VAL A 3 -2.91 -4.69 -28.55
N ASP A 4 -1.84 -4.40 -29.28
CA ASP A 4 -1.94 -3.85 -30.64
C ASP A 4 -2.63 -4.85 -31.57
N GLU A 5 -2.30 -6.14 -31.46
CA GLU A 5 -2.94 -7.20 -32.26
C GLU A 5 -4.42 -7.36 -31.91
N ILE A 6 -4.77 -7.31 -30.62
CA ILE A 6 -6.19 -7.33 -30.19
C ILE A 6 -6.94 -6.12 -30.75
N ARG A 7 -6.30 -4.94 -30.79
CA ARG A 7 -6.92 -3.70 -31.26
C ARG A 7 -7.05 -3.59 -32.77
N LYS A 8 -6.35 -4.40 -33.56
CA LYS A 8 -6.64 -4.53 -35.00
C LYS A 8 -8.05 -5.10 -35.24
N GLU A 9 -8.47 -6.04 -34.40
CA GLU A 9 -9.80 -6.67 -34.46
C GLU A 9 -10.84 -5.89 -33.67
N ILE A 10 -10.49 -5.43 -32.45
CA ILE A 10 -11.39 -4.74 -31.52
C ILE A 10 -10.74 -3.40 -31.08
N PRO A 11 -10.90 -2.31 -31.86
CA PRO A 11 -10.14 -1.07 -31.65
C PRO A 11 -10.29 -0.42 -30.28
N ASN A 12 -11.44 -0.62 -29.62
CA ASN A 12 -11.74 -0.06 -28.31
C ASN A 12 -11.52 -1.05 -27.14
N ALA A 13 -10.82 -2.16 -27.38
CA ALA A 13 -10.50 -3.13 -26.33
C ALA A 13 -9.80 -2.44 -25.15
N LYS A 14 -10.30 -2.73 -23.94
CA LYS A 14 -9.80 -2.25 -22.65
C LYS A 14 -9.36 -3.44 -21.81
N LEU A 15 -8.24 -3.29 -21.12
CA LEU A 15 -7.68 -4.37 -20.31
C LEU A 15 -7.82 -4.08 -18.81
N VAL A 16 -7.93 -5.15 -18.03
CA VAL A 16 -7.65 -5.15 -16.59
C VAL A 16 -6.28 -5.77 -16.40
N TYR A 17 -5.38 -5.09 -15.68
CA TYR A 17 -4.03 -5.57 -15.45
C TYR A 17 -3.74 -5.79 -13.97
N ASN A 18 -3.26 -6.99 -13.66
CA ASN A 18 -2.78 -7.34 -12.33
C ASN A 18 -1.32 -6.90 -12.15
N ASN A 19 -1.12 -5.86 -11.34
CA ASN A 19 0.18 -5.43 -10.85
C ASN A 19 0.61 -6.40 -9.73
N SER A 20 1.04 -7.60 -10.13
CA SER A 20 1.18 -8.74 -9.22
C SER A 20 2.18 -8.48 -8.08
N PRO A 21 1.82 -8.77 -6.82
CA PRO A 21 2.76 -8.71 -5.70
C PRO A 21 3.80 -9.85 -5.75
N SER A 22 3.60 -10.87 -6.59
CA SER A 22 4.56 -11.96 -6.79
C SER A 22 5.74 -11.57 -7.69
N PHE A 23 5.68 -10.40 -8.34
CA PHE A 23 6.81 -9.88 -9.09
C PHE A 23 7.79 -9.19 -8.15
N ASN A 24 9.09 -9.44 -8.33
CA ASN A 24 10.12 -8.62 -7.73
C ASN A 24 10.25 -7.32 -8.54
N TRP A 25 9.46 -6.31 -8.19
CA TRP A 25 9.36 -5.04 -8.94
C TRP A 25 10.72 -4.36 -9.09
N THR A 26 11.44 -4.14 -7.99
CA THR A 26 12.76 -3.48 -8.01
C THR A 26 13.73 -4.21 -8.93
N LEU A 27 13.87 -5.53 -8.79
CA LEU A 27 14.80 -6.30 -9.64
C LEU A 27 14.41 -6.23 -11.12
N ASN A 28 13.13 -6.41 -11.44
CA ASN A 28 12.65 -6.38 -12.82
C ASN A 28 12.92 -5.01 -13.48
N PHE A 29 12.61 -3.92 -12.78
CA PHE A 29 12.80 -2.57 -13.32
C PHE A 29 14.27 -2.16 -13.36
N ARG A 30 15.07 -2.51 -12.35
CA ARG A 30 16.53 -2.27 -12.37
C ARG A 30 17.21 -3.03 -13.52
N GLN A 31 16.79 -4.27 -13.82
CA GLN A 31 17.29 -4.99 -14.99
C GLN A 31 16.87 -4.32 -16.31
N GLN A 32 15.63 -3.88 -16.45
CA GLN A 32 15.18 -3.15 -17.64
C GLN A 32 15.96 -1.84 -17.85
N VAL A 33 16.24 -1.10 -16.77
CA VAL A 33 17.05 0.13 -16.83
C VAL A 33 18.50 -0.18 -17.16
N PHE A 34 19.09 -1.22 -16.54
CA PHE A 34 20.44 -1.68 -16.88
C PHE A 34 20.55 -1.99 -18.38
N ASP A 35 19.63 -2.80 -18.91
CA ASP A 35 19.64 -3.23 -20.30
C ASP A 35 19.40 -2.02 -21.25
N ALA A 36 18.58 -1.05 -20.85
CA ALA A 36 18.39 0.21 -21.58
C ALA A 36 19.67 1.08 -21.58
N PHE A 37 20.35 1.22 -20.44
CA PHE A 37 21.60 1.95 -20.33
C PHE A 37 22.70 1.34 -21.20
N VAL A 38 22.79 0.00 -21.24
CA VAL A 38 23.69 -0.71 -22.16
C VAL A 38 23.37 -0.39 -23.62
N ALA A 39 22.09 -0.41 -23.99
CA ALA A 39 21.66 -0.10 -25.36
C ALA A 39 21.91 1.38 -25.74
N GLU A 40 21.85 2.29 -24.78
CA GLU A 40 22.17 3.72 -24.94
C GLU A 40 23.69 4.00 -24.91
N GLY A 41 24.52 2.99 -24.61
CA GLY A 41 25.97 3.15 -24.51
C GLY A 41 26.45 3.86 -23.23
N LYS A 42 25.62 3.93 -22.19
CA LYS A 42 26.02 4.43 -20.87
C LYS A 42 26.98 3.44 -20.19
N ASP A 43 27.91 3.95 -19.40
CA ASP A 43 28.81 3.10 -18.61
C ASP A 43 28.03 2.43 -17.47
N VAL A 44 27.98 1.10 -17.52
CA VAL A 44 27.34 0.27 -16.50
C VAL A 44 28.34 -0.61 -15.74
N SER A 45 29.65 -0.38 -15.91
CA SER A 45 30.71 -1.21 -15.29
C SER A 45 30.66 -1.23 -13.76
N ALA A 46 30.08 -0.21 -13.14
CA ALA A 46 29.85 -0.13 -11.70
C ALA A 46 28.70 -1.04 -11.19
N TYR A 47 27.89 -1.59 -12.08
CA TYR A 47 26.72 -2.39 -11.73
C TYR A 47 26.95 -3.88 -12.02
N ASP A 48 26.80 -4.74 -11.01
CA ASP A 48 26.69 -6.17 -11.20
C ASP A 48 25.22 -6.54 -11.45
N ARG A 49 24.91 -6.96 -12.69
CA ARG A 49 23.55 -7.31 -13.13
C ARG A 49 22.90 -8.38 -12.24
N ALA A 50 23.68 -9.30 -11.66
CA ALA A 50 23.17 -10.34 -10.77
C ALA A 50 22.82 -9.82 -9.37
N LYS A 51 23.33 -8.64 -8.98
CA LYS A 51 23.16 -8.04 -7.65
C LYS A 51 22.37 -6.74 -7.68
N LEU A 52 21.61 -6.47 -8.74
CA LEU A 52 20.86 -5.21 -8.85
C LEU A 52 19.82 -4.99 -7.74
N MET A 53 19.44 -6.00 -6.96
CA MET A 53 18.58 -5.83 -5.78
C MET A 53 19.37 -5.49 -4.49
N SER A 54 20.67 -5.24 -4.58
CA SER A 54 21.50 -4.86 -3.44
C SER A 54 21.15 -3.45 -2.95
N VAL A 55 21.21 -3.26 -1.62
CA VAL A 55 21.04 -1.97 -0.94
C VAL A 55 22.13 -0.97 -1.36
N GLU A 56 23.31 -1.47 -1.77
CA GLU A 56 24.40 -0.61 -2.24
C GLU A 56 24.03 0.23 -3.47
N TYR A 57 22.98 -0.18 -4.20
CA TYR A 57 22.51 0.52 -5.40
C TYR A 57 21.34 1.47 -5.15
N ASP A 58 20.78 1.55 -3.94
CA ASP A 58 19.52 2.29 -3.68
C ASP A 58 19.59 3.78 -4.04
N GLU A 59 20.75 4.40 -3.87
CA GLU A 59 20.95 5.83 -4.15
C GLU A 59 21.54 6.12 -5.55
N THR A 60 21.68 5.09 -6.40
CA THR A 60 22.30 5.25 -7.73
C THR A 60 21.33 5.78 -8.78
N GLU A 61 21.87 6.35 -9.86
CA GLU A 61 21.06 6.80 -11.02
C GLU A 61 20.17 5.66 -11.55
N LEU A 62 20.73 4.43 -11.63
CA LEU A 62 19.99 3.27 -12.10
C LEU A 62 18.77 2.98 -11.22
N ALA A 63 18.91 3.07 -9.89
CA ALA A 63 17.80 2.87 -8.97
C ALA A 63 16.76 3.99 -9.07
N GLN A 64 17.20 5.24 -9.13
CA GLN A 64 16.29 6.40 -9.27
C GLN A 64 15.46 6.31 -10.56
N VAL A 65 16.08 5.94 -11.68
CA VAL A 65 15.37 5.75 -12.95
C VAL A 65 14.44 4.53 -12.91
N ALA A 66 14.85 3.44 -12.24
CA ALA A 66 13.99 2.28 -12.06
C ALA A 66 12.75 2.60 -11.21
N ASP A 67 12.92 3.35 -10.12
CA ASP A 67 11.84 3.79 -9.24
C ASP A 67 10.89 4.76 -9.95
N GLU A 68 11.42 5.66 -10.79
CA GLU A 68 10.59 6.53 -11.63
C GLU A 68 9.74 5.73 -12.62
N LYS A 69 10.31 4.67 -13.21
CA LYS A 69 9.54 3.75 -14.08
C LYS A 69 8.49 2.95 -13.30
N ILE A 70 8.77 2.52 -12.07
CA ILE A 70 7.76 1.88 -11.20
C ILE A 70 6.63 2.88 -10.88
N ARG A 71 6.98 4.13 -10.53
CA ARG A 71 6.02 5.20 -10.20
C ARG A 71 5.10 5.52 -11.38
N THR A 72 5.62 5.49 -12.60
CA THR A 72 4.87 5.80 -13.84
C THR A 72 4.21 4.59 -14.50
N PHE A 73 4.55 3.36 -14.10
CA PHE A 73 4.10 2.11 -14.72
C PHE A 73 2.60 2.06 -15.03
N GLN A 74 1.74 2.43 -14.08
CA GLN A 74 0.29 2.40 -14.28
C GLN A 74 -0.17 3.45 -15.29
N LYS A 75 0.38 4.66 -15.21
CA LYS A 75 0.07 5.75 -16.14
C LYS A 75 0.47 5.38 -17.55
N ASP A 76 1.69 4.87 -17.72
CA ASP A 76 2.24 4.50 -19.03
C ASP A 76 1.51 3.29 -19.62
N GLY A 77 1.20 2.28 -18.79
CA GLY A 77 0.40 1.13 -19.19
C GLY A 77 -1.03 1.52 -19.63
N SER A 78 -1.63 2.50 -18.95
CA SER A 78 -2.94 3.03 -19.36
C SER A 78 -2.86 3.80 -20.68
N ALA A 79 -1.85 4.66 -20.84
CA ALA A 79 -1.67 5.51 -22.01
C ALA A 79 -1.29 4.71 -23.28
N HIS A 80 -0.42 3.72 -23.14
CA HIS A 80 0.21 3.04 -24.28
C HIS A 80 -0.26 1.61 -24.48
N ALA A 81 -0.77 0.93 -23.44
CA ALA A 81 -1.20 -0.47 -23.51
C ALA A 81 -2.70 -0.66 -23.24
N GLY A 82 -3.50 0.41 -23.26
CA GLY A 82 -4.96 0.29 -23.18
C GLY A 82 -5.49 -0.30 -21.87
N ILE A 83 -4.69 -0.26 -20.80
CA ILE A 83 -5.09 -0.74 -19.49
C ILE A 83 -6.08 0.27 -18.90
N PHE A 84 -7.30 -0.17 -18.69
CA PHE A 84 -8.36 0.65 -18.11
C PHE A 84 -8.40 0.54 -16.58
N HIS A 85 -8.08 -0.63 -16.04
CA HIS A 85 -8.13 -0.89 -14.61
C HIS A 85 -6.86 -1.58 -14.14
N HIS A 86 -6.25 -1.01 -13.10
CA HIS A 86 -5.10 -1.56 -12.41
C HIS A 86 -5.55 -2.08 -11.05
N LEU A 87 -5.12 -3.28 -10.70
CA LEU A 87 -5.30 -3.85 -9.38
C LEU A 87 -4.00 -4.49 -8.89
N ILE A 88 -3.86 -4.63 -7.58
CA ILE A 88 -2.91 -5.57 -6.96
C ILE A 88 -3.79 -6.66 -6.37
N THR A 89 -3.52 -7.93 -6.64
CA THR A 89 -4.41 -9.03 -6.21
C THR A 89 -4.50 -9.17 -4.70
N LEU A 90 -3.35 -9.25 -4.01
CA LEU A 90 -3.28 -9.60 -2.58
C LEU A 90 -2.59 -8.53 -1.70
N PRO A 91 -2.77 -7.20 -1.91
CA PRO A 91 -2.01 -6.19 -1.19
C PRO A 91 -2.29 -6.26 0.32
N THR A 92 -3.56 -6.50 0.69
CA THR A 92 -4.00 -6.55 2.10
C THR A 92 -3.49 -7.77 2.85
N TYR A 93 -3.21 -8.89 2.17
CA TYR A 93 -2.54 -10.04 2.77
C TYR A 93 -1.15 -9.66 3.28
N HIS A 94 -0.35 -9.02 2.41
CA HIS A 94 1.00 -8.60 2.76
C HIS A 94 1.02 -7.48 3.81
N THR A 95 0.14 -6.47 3.70
CA THR A 95 0.12 -5.38 4.68
C THR A 95 -0.32 -5.84 6.05
N ALA A 96 -1.30 -6.76 6.16
CA ALA A 96 -1.74 -7.31 7.44
C ALA A 96 -0.64 -8.15 8.11
N ALA A 97 0.05 -9.00 7.34
CA ALA A 97 1.17 -9.79 7.86
C ALA A 97 2.32 -8.89 8.34
N LEU A 98 2.75 -7.93 7.52
CA LEU A 98 3.85 -7.02 7.83
C LEU A 98 3.55 -6.13 9.05
N SER A 99 2.34 -5.55 9.12
CA SER A 99 1.97 -4.70 10.26
C SER A 99 1.93 -5.49 11.57
N THR A 100 1.43 -6.73 11.52
CA THR A 100 1.36 -7.61 12.69
C THR A 100 2.75 -8.03 13.16
N ASP A 101 3.63 -8.44 12.24
CA ASP A 101 5.02 -8.81 12.54
C ASP A 101 5.81 -7.63 13.15
N ASN A 102 5.72 -6.44 12.55
CA ASN A 102 6.38 -5.24 13.06
C ASN A 102 5.90 -4.86 14.47
N LEU A 103 4.60 -4.98 14.74
CA LEU A 103 4.06 -4.71 16.08
C LEU A 103 4.54 -5.77 17.09
N ALA A 104 4.43 -7.06 16.74
CA ALA A 104 4.80 -8.16 17.64
C ALA A 104 6.29 -8.11 18.01
N LYS A 105 7.17 -7.80 17.04
CA LYS A 105 8.62 -7.65 17.26
C LYS A 105 8.96 -6.60 18.32
N GLY A 106 8.22 -5.48 18.37
CA GLY A 106 8.44 -4.45 19.38
C GLY A 106 7.72 -4.75 20.70
N TYR A 107 6.44 -5.14 20.61
CA TYR A 107 5.55 -5.27 21.76
C TYR A 107 5.95 -6.41 22.72
N PHE A 108 6.37 -7.56 22.18
CA PHE A 108 6.80 -8.71 23.00
C PHE A 108 8.30 -8.74 23.29
N ALA A 109 9.03 -7.70 22.86
CA ALA A 109 10.43 -7.48 23.21
C ALA A 109 10.54 -6.26 24.15
N ASP A 110 11.65 -5.52 24.08
CA ASP A 110 11.98 -4.48 25.06
C ASP A 110 11.09 -3.23 24.98
N GLN A 111 10.33 -3.02 23.90
CA GLN A 111 9.54 -1.79 23.74
C GLN A 111 8.18 -1.84 24.45
N GLY A 112 7.60 -3.03 24.63
CA GLY A 112 6.27 -3.17 25.25
C GLY A 112 5.21 -2.29 24.59
N MET A 113 4.38 -1.63 25.42
CA MET A 113 3.34 -0.69 24.95
C MET A 113 3.85 0.45 24.07
N LEU A 114 5.13 0.84 24.16
CA LEU A 114 5.68 1.90 23.33
C LEU A 114 5.65 1.54 21.84
N ALA A 115 5.78 0.25 21.49
CA ALA A 115 5.67 -0.23 20.11
C ALA A 115 4.29 0.10 19.52
N TYR A 116 3.22 -0.20 20.27
CA TYR A 116 1.84 0.12 19.88
C TYR A 116 1.61 1.64 19.81
N VAL A 117 2.00 2.39 20.85
CA VAL A 117 1.76 3.84 20.91
C VAL A 117 2.48 4.57 19.77
N LYS A 118 3.75 4.22 19.49
CA LYS A 118 4.56 4.88 18.44
C LYS A 118 4.15 4.44 17.04
N GLY A 119 3.95 3.14 16.82
CA GLY A 119 3.71 2.56 15.51
C GLY A 119 2.25 2.63 15.03
N VAL A 120 1.29 2.65 15.96
CA VAL A 120 -0.15 2.61 15.64
C VAL A 120 -0.85 3.87 16.14
N GLN A 121 -1.01 4.04 17.44
CA GLN A 121 -1.91 5.05 18.01
C GLN A 121 -1.53 6.49 17.59
N ARG A 122 -0.25 6.86 17.70
CA ARG A 122 0.23 8.19 17.28
C ARG A 122 0.10 8.40 15.77
N GLN A 123 0.21 7.34 14.96
CA GLN A 123 0.07 7.43 13.51
C GLN A 123 -1.39 7.65 13.12
N GLU A 124 -2.32 6.88 13.70
CA GLU A 124 -3.75 7.04 13.46
C GLU A 124 -4.22 8.45 13.85
N LEU A 125 -3.80 8.96 15.01
CA LEU A 125 -4.14 10.31 15.45
C LEU A 125 -3.61 11.40 14.51
N ARG A 126 -2.35 11.31 14.09
CA ARG A 126 -1.73 12.32 13.22
C ARG A 126 -2.28 12.32 11.79
N GLN A 127 -2.69 11.15 11.32
CA GLN A 127 -3.23 10.98 9.96
C GLN A 127 -4.76 11.10 9.93
N GLY A 128 -5.43 11.26 11.08
CA GLY A 128 -6.88 11.36 11.15
C GLY A 128 -7.61 10.07 10.80
N ILE A 129 -7.00 8.91 11.10
CA ILE A 129 -7.59 7.60 10.82
C ILE A 129 -8.69 7.32 11.85
N ALA A 130 -9.91 7.14 11.37
CA ALA A 130 -11.10 6.97 12.22
C ALA A 130 -11.04 5.71 13.12
N CYS A 131 -10.22 4.71 12.76
CA CYS A 131 -10.02 3.49 13.56
C CYS A 131 -9.54 3.75 15.00
N VAL A 132 -8.92 4.90 15.29
CA VAL A 132 -8.56 5.25 16.68
C VAL A 132 -9.82 5.30 17.57
N LYS A 133 -10.96 5.73 17.00
CA LYS A 133 -12.31 5.68 17.59
C LYS A 133 -13.01 4.38 17.18
N HIS A 134 -12.39 3.25 17.48
CA HIS A 134 -12.84 1.92 17.02
C HIS A 134 -14.26 1.55 17.45
N GLN A 135 -14.77 2.08 18.57
CA GLN A 135 -16.16 1.87 19.00
C GLN A 135 -17.16 2.51 18.02
N ASN A 136 -16.92 3.78 17.66
CA ASN A 136 -17.72 4.49 16.65
C ASN A 136 -17.61 3.78 15.28
N MET A 137 -16.40 3.40 14.87
CA MET A 137 -16.19 2.63 13.63
C MET A 137 -16.90 1.27 13.61
N ALA A 138 -17.09 0.64 14.77
CA ALA A 138 -17.88 -0.58 14.93
C ALA A 138 -19.41 -0.33 15.03
N GLY A 139 -19.85 0.93 14.94
CA GLY A 139 -21.24 1.32 14.91
C GLY A 139 -21.88 1.56 16.29
N SER A 140 -21.10 1.80 17.34
CA SER A 140 -21.64 2.07 18.68
C SER A 140 -22.68 3.19 18.68
N ASP A 141 -22.40 4.25 17.94
CA ASP A 141 -23.21 5.48 17.92
C ASP A 141 -24.53 5.24 17.19
N ILE A 142 -24.53 4.38 16.16
CA ILE A 142 -25.75 3.94 15.47
C ILE A 142 -26.62 3.14 16.44
N GLY A 143 -26.01 2.24 17.20
CA GLY A 143 -26.71 1.45 18.22
C GLY A 143 -27.31 2.33 19.32
N ASP A 144 -26.58 3.34 19.79
CA ASP A 144 -27.05 4.25 20.83
C ASP A 144 -28.20 5.14 20.32
N ASN A 145 -28.09 5.70 19.11
CA ASN A 145 -29.18 6.46 18.49
C ASN A 145 -30.45 5.61 18.35
N HIS A 146 -30.31 4.34 17.97
CA HIS A 146 -31.44 3.43 17.86
C HIS A 146 -32.09 3.18 19.23
N LYS A 147 -31.30 2.91 20.28
CA LYS A 147 -31.84 2.71 21.64
C LYS A 147 -32.53 3.96 22.16
N GLU A 148 -31.95 5.13 21.95
CA GLU A 148 -32.52 6.41 22.37
C GLU A 148 -33.86 6.67 21.67
N TYR A 149 -33.96 6.35 20.39
CA TYR A 149 -35.21 6.46 19.65
C TYR A 149 -36.35 5.62 20.26
N PHE A 150 -36.07 4.39 20.73
CA PHE A 150 -37.12 3.50 21.27
C PHE A 150 -37.37 3.66 22.77
N ALA A 151 -36.32 3.91 23.56
CA ALA A 151 -36.38 3.88 25.02
C ALA A 151 -36.22 5.27 25.66
N GLY A 152 -35.95 6.32 24.87
CA GLY A 152 -35.76 7.69 25.36
C GLY A 152 -34.71 7.74 26.47
N GLU A 153 -35.07 8.36 27.60
CA GLU A 153 -34.18 8.52 28.75
C GLU A 153 -33.77 7.19 29.42
N ALA A 154 -34.51 6.10 29.21
CA ALA A 154 -34.17 4.79 29.75
C ALA A 154 -33.15 4.01 28.88
N ALA A 155 -32.68 4.60 27.79
CA ALA A 155 -31.74 3.94 26.88
C ALA A 155 -30.36 3.69 27.53
N LEU A 156 -29.96 2.42 27.60
CA LEU A 156 -28.63 2.00 28.04
C LEU A 156 -27.60 2.17 26.91
N LYS A 157 -26.97 3.34 26.88
CA LYS A 157 -25.98 3.75 25.87
C LYS A 157 -24.57 3.22 26.16
N ALA A 158 -23.83 2.90 25.11
CA ALA A 158 -22.39 2.62 25.18
C ALA A 158 -21.58 3.93 25.34
N SER A 159 -22.12 5.03 24.82
CA SER A 159 -21.61 6.39 25.00
C SER A 159 -22.02 6.95 26.37
N GLY A 160 -21.10 6.86 27.32
CA GLY A 160 -21.23 7.44 28.66
C GLY A 160 -20.12 8.43 29.00
N LYS A 161 -20.22 9.05 30.18
CA LYS A 161 -19.19 9.98 30.71
C LYS A 161 -17.79 9.35 30.75
N ASP A 162 -17.72 8.07 31.05
CA ASP A 162 -16.47 7.31 31.16
C ASP A 162 -16.10 6.56 29.87
N ASN A 163 -16.70 6.93 28.72
CA ASN A 163 -16.34 6.34 27.43
C ASN A 163 -14.89 6.67 27.09
N THR A 164 -14.11 5.63 26.77
CA THR A 164 -12.70 5.74 26.38
C THR A 164 -12.50 6.59 25.12
N MET A 165 -13.53 6.76 24.28
CA MET A 165 -13.48 7.67 23.13
C MET A 165 -13.30 9.15 23.52
N ASN A 166 -13.62 9.55 24.76
CA ASN A 166 -13.44 10.94 25.22
C ASN A 166 -11.95 11.33 25.34
N GLN A 167 -11.04 10.38 25.18
CA GLN A 167 -9.59 10.62 25.16
C GLN A 167 -9.05 10.96 23.77
N PHE A 168 -9.90 10.96 22.73
CA PHE A 168 -9.51 11.11 21.32
C PHE A 168 -10.38 12.11 20.55
#